data_AF-A0A1D2A2H5-F1
#
_entry.id   AF-A0A1D2A2H5-F1
#
_cell.length_a   1.000
_cell.length_b   1.000
_cell.length_c   1.000
_cell.angle_alpha   90.00
_cell.angle_beta   90.00
_cell.angle_gamma   90.00
#
_symmetry.space_group_name_H-M   'P 1'
#
loop_
_entity.id
_entity.type
_entity.pdbx_description
1 polymer ?
#
loop_
_entity_poly.entity_id
_entity_poly.type
_entity_poly.pdbx_seq_one_letter_code
_entity_poly.pdbx_strand_id
1 'polypeptide(L)'
;MRPVLLLVMLTAAQAVICRASLETNPSDEQCAAWIAAYRADHPVLDKQALNGTRPSQVYFMHIPRTGGKTCFSCFLKSAVPPSQRCLKAYDGPRLALSSPSCGLISSHDDYSLVDSLQPGVAVVTQLRDPTSRVISAYEFAVSVAAESLGAGGEGPSLQAPEHLNYVNTMEVWPWSILIPWFRRNMQARLEGLRKEATRDGTTTWLKFKTRKGQVYWWNRSTNATSLTAPTPMATLEPYSNPLVMPLAEWIEHPIARELVHEGATLQLLGISNVSRWGGEATRLRRCFHAHAPARAELAALAARRLDGLAGAGTLEQLHASVEAHADALGISLEGPAYRNPDEWTWSFDPVEGADLDARLTVRFPARAGVSAPSAPSTMTLREARRHLMSLHESLIAAREAQALLQPRLAYILKAEEEWLGVAPGRTLAASPLGQEIAALDAVLAKKQEEVERLTARLEALRAAGVIASLAEAQGPSVQVVPDRHFLLPEPLGPAFVRCARRQRDTAKGQGGGSLSPRQRHAQRRRSDGTGFPGLFTPAGHESFALGGAARKRLDPALLERIATLNPGDQLLWSVARDRLLARGAGQRLPDEVAQEALLETGPVRSRRQLASDPGAGRGAAEHHHDEL
;
A
#
# COMPACT_ATOMS: atom_id res chain seq x y z
N MET A 1 12.80 -51.66 -26.02
CA MET A 1 12.72 -51.83 -24.55
C MET A 1 13.35 -50.68 -23.77
N ARG A 2 14.63 -50.31 -23.97
CA ARG A 2 15.29 -49.23 -23.19
C ARG A 2 14.55 -47.88 -23.04
N PRO A 3 13.88 -47.27 -24.05
CA PRO A 3 13.28 -45.94 -23.86
C PRO A 3 12.05 -45.92 -22.95
N VAL A 4 11.26 -47.00 -22.89
CA VAL A 4 10.08 -47.09 -22.02
C VAL A 4 10.51 -47.15 -20.55
N LEU A 5 11.58 -47.88 -20.24
CA LEU A 5 12.12 -47.96 -18.88
C LEU A 5 12.62 -46.58 -18.41
N LEU A 6 13.26 -45.81 -19.30
CA LEU A 6 13.71 -44.45 -18.98
C LEU A 6 12.52 -43.52 -18.68
N LEU A 7 11.43 -43.62 -19.45
CA LEU A 7 10.23 -42.81 -19.25
C LEU A 7 9.53 -43.15 -17.92
N VAL A 8 9.41 -44.43 -17.59
CA VAL A 8 8.84 -44.87 -16.30
C VAL A 8 9.72 -44.39 -15.14
N MET A 9 11.04 -44.54 -15.21
CA MET A 9 11.95 -44.05 -14.17
C MET A 9 11.91 -42.53 -14.02
N LEU A 10 11.75 -41.77 -15.10
CA LEU A 10 11.51 -40.32 -15.06
C LEU A 10 10.19 -39.98 -14.36
N THR A 11 9.08 -40.64 -14.70
CA THR A 11 7.79 -40.39 -14.02
C THR A 11 7.82 -40.78 -12.53
N ALA A 12 8.55 -41.85 -12.16
CA ALA A 12 8.75 -42.24 -10.77
C ALA A 12 9.63 -41.22 -10.02
N ALA A 13 10.70 -40.72 -10.65
CA ALA A 13 11.52 -39.65 -10.09
C ALA A 13 10.71 -38.36 -9.90
N GLN A 14 9.88 -37.96 -10.89
CA GLN A 14 8.96 -36.83 -10.77
C GLN A 14 8.00 -37.01 -9.58
N ALA A 15 7.44 -38.20 -9.39
CA ALA A 15 6.52 -38.50 -8.29
C ALA A 15 7.20 -38.51 -6.90
N VAL A 16 8.46 -38.96 -6.81
CA VAL A 16 9.26 -38.88 -5.57
C VAL A 16 9.69 -37.44 -5.28
N ILE A 17 10.11 -36.67 -6.28
CA ILE A 17 10.47 -35.25 -6.15
C ILE A 17 9.26 -34.40 -5.74
N CYS A 18 8.08 -34.67 -6.31
CA CYS A 18 6.82 -34.02 -5.88
C CYS A 18 6.39 -34.41 -4.45
N ARG A 19 6.90 -35.50 -3.87
CA ARG A 19 6.75 -35.82 -2.45
C ARG A 19 7.84 -35.20 -1.57
N ALA A 20 9.04 -34.92 -2.11
CA ALA A 20 10.15 -34.33 -1.36
C ALA A 20 9.98 -32.83 -1.07
N SER A 21 9.20 -32.09 -1.89
CA SER A 21 8.82 -30.70 -1.59
C SER A 21 7.52 -30.55 -0.80
N LEU A 22 6.97 -31.65 -0.25
CA LEU A 22 6.10 -31.56 0.92
C LEU A 22 6.99 -31.37 2.15
N GLU A 23 7.46 -30.13 2.35
CA GLU A 23 8.08 -29.73 3.62
C GLU A 23 7.06 -30.00 4.74
N THR A 24 7.30 -31.04 5.52
CA THR A 24 6.48 -31.37 6.68
C THR A 24 6.44 -30.16 7.61
N ASN A 25 5.24 -29.80 8.10
CA ASN A 25 5.12 -28.78 9.13
C ASN A 25 6.09 -29.13 10.29
N PRO A 26 6.82 -28.15 10.86
CA PRO A 26 7.74 -28.39 11.97
C PRO A 26 7.00 -29.04 13.15
N SER A 27 7.69 -29.79 14.01
CA SER A 27 7.07 -30.30 15.24
C SER A 27 6.80 -29.18 16.25
N ASP A 28 5.89 -29.42 17.21
CA ASP A 28 5.68 -28.48 18.33
C ASP A 28 6.98 -28.21 19.11
N GLU A 29 7.85 -29.22 19.27
CA GLU A 29 9.17 -29.10 19.89
C GLU A 29 10.10 -28.18 19.09
N GLN A 30 10.17 -28.34 17.77
CA GLN A 30 10.94 -27.45 16.89
C GLN A 30 10.42 -26.01 16.96
N CYS A 31 9.10 -25.83 17.01
CA CYS A 31 8.49 -24.51 17.15
C CYS A 31 8.74 -23.88 18.52
N ALA A 32 8.65 -24.64 19.61
CA ALA A 32 9.00 -24.16 20.95
C ALA A 32 10.48 -23.75 21.03
N ALA A 33 11.39 -24.56 20.47
CA ALA A 33 12.82 -24.25 20.43
C ALA A 33 13.11 -22.99 19.59
N TRP A 34 12.49 -22.84 18.40
CA TRP A 34 12.66 -21.65 17.57
C TRP A 34 12.06 -20.40 18.22
N ILE A 35 10.88 -20.49 18.86
CA ILE A 35 10.27 -19.37 19.57
C ILE A 35 11.11 -18.96 20.79
N ALA A 36 11.71 -19.91 21.51
CA ALA A 36 12.60 -19.63 22.63
C ALA A 36 13.88 -18.89 22.19
N ALA A 37 14.55 -19.35 21.14
CA ALA A 37 15.73 -18.68 20.57
C ALA A 37 15.39 -17.28 20.06
N TYR A 38 14.38 -17.18 19.21
CA TYR A 38 13.84 -15.92 18.68
C TYR A 38 13.46 -14.89 19.77
N ARG A 39 12.96 -15.35 20.92
CA ARG A 39 12.65 -14.49 22.08
C ARG A 39 13.89 -13.98 22.83
N ALA A 40 15.02 -14.65 22.72
CA ALA A 40 16.30 -14.21 23.27
C ALA A 40 17.02 -13.27 22.30
N ASP A 41 17.03 -13.61 21.01
CA ASP A 41 17.69 -12.83 19.95
C ASP A 41 16.96 -11.50 19.66
N HIS A 42 15.62 -11.49 19.72
CA HIS A 42 14.79 -10.33 19.40
C HIS A 42 13.88 -9.92 20.59
N PRO A 43 14.44 -9.30 21.64
CA PRO A 43 13.71 -8.96 22.86
C PRO A 43 12.55 -7.96 22.63
N VAL A 44 11.74 -7.74 23.67
CA VAL A 44 10.81 -6.61 23.69
C VAL A 44 11.61 -5.34 23.92
N LEU A 45 11.58 -4.42 22.96
CA LEU A 45 12.30 -3.15 23.03
C LEU A 45 11.41 -2.08 23.65
N ASP A 46 11.99 -1.27 24.54
CA ASP A 46 11.41 0.02 24.91
C ASP A 46 11.64 1.01 23.75
N LYS A 47 10.52 1.47 23.17
CA LYS A 47 10.43 2.50 22.14
C LYS A 47 9.38 3.54 22.54
N GLN A 48 9.21 3.78 23.85
CA GLN A 48 8.43 4.89 24.39
C GLN A 48 9.16 6.22 24.17
N ALA A 49 8.43 7.34 24.26
CA ALA A 49 9.07 8.66 24.31
C ALA A 49 9.57 8.94 25.74
N LEU A 50 10.70 9.65 25.85
CA LEU A 50 11.21 10.10 27.16
C LEU A 50 10.18 11.04 27.81
N ASN A 51 9.74 10.70 29.04
CA ASN A 51 8.61 11.31 29.74
C ASN A 51 8.53 12.84 29.60
N GLY A 52 7.48 13.32 28.91
CA GLY A 52 7.19 14.76 28.74
C GLY A 52 8.05 15.50 27.70
N THR A 53 9.05 14.85 27.10
CA THR A 53 9.88 15.44 26.04
C THR A 53 9.50 14.93 24.66
N ARG A 54 9.38 15.85 23.69
CA ARG A 54 9.17 15.50 22.28
C ARG A 54 10.37 14.68 21.78
N PRO A 55 10.18 13.47 21.23
CA PRO A 55 11.26 12.65 20.71
C PRO A 55 11.89 13.30 19.47
N SER A 56 13.19 13.07 19.26
CA SER A 56 13.95 13.57 18.11
C SER A 56 13.50 12.95 16.78
N GLN A 57 13.02 11.70 16.82
CA GLN A 57 12.49 10.97 15.67
C GLN A 57 11.27 10.13 16.09
N VAL A 58 10.24 10.13 15.26
CA VAL A 58 9.03 9.31 15.39
C VAL A 58 8.92 8.33 14.23
N TYR A 59 8.73 7.05 14.52
CA TYR A 59 8.37 6.03 13.52
C TYR A 59 6.91 5.59 13.69
N PHE A 60 6.07 5.86 12.69
CA PHE A 60 4.71 5.35 12.64
C PHE A 60 4.65 4.04 11.85
N MET A 61 4.66 2.91 12.58
CA MET A 61 4.56 1.57 12.03
C MET A 61 3.15 1.35 11.47
N HIS A 62 2.99 1.48 10.15
CA HIS A 62 1.66 1.55 9.53
C HIS A 62 1.14 0.15 9.20
N ILE A 63 0.17 -0.31 9.99
CA ILE A 63 -0.54 -1.57 9.73
C ILE A 63 -1.57 -1.33 8.60
N PRO A 64 -1.62 -2.16 7.54
CA PRO A 64 -2.52 -1.95 6.40
C PRO A 64 -4.01 -1.88 6.78
N ARG A 65 -4.71 -0.88 6.20
CA ARG A 65 -6.17 -0.64 6.32
C ARG A 65 -6.69 -0.27 7.72
N THR A 66 -5.82 0.09 8.66
CA THR A 66 -6.20 0.59 10.00
C THR A 66 -6.45 2.10 10.07
N GLY A 67 -6.61 2.76 8.91
CA GLY A 67 -6.79 4.21 8.83
C GLY A 67 -5.52 5.03 9.13
N GLY A 68 -4.35 4.38 9.19
CA GLY A 68 -3.07 5.07 9.38
C GLY A 68 -2.74 6.11 8.30
N LYS A 69 -3.33 6.06 7.10
CA LYS A 69 -3.29 7.21 6.15
C LYS A 69 -3.88 8.49 6.75
N THR A 70 -4.95 8.40 7.53
CA THR A 70 -5.56 9.54 8.22
C THR A 70 -4.67 9.99 9.39
N CYS A 71 -4.26 9.06 10.27
CA CYS A 71 -3.39 9.38 11.40
C CYS A 71 -2.07 10.02 10.94
N PHE A 72 -1.38 9.44 9.96
CA PHE A 72 -0.13 9.98 9.44
C PHE A 72 -0.34 11.28 8.64
N SER A 73 -1.29 11.33 7.70
CA SER A 73 -1.39 12.47 6.76
C SER A 73 -2.14 13.68 7.33
N CYS A 74 -3.03 13.50 8.31
CA CYS A 74 -3.79 14.57 8.93
C CYS A 74 -3.27 14.99 10.32
N PHE A 75 -2.67 14.07 11.09
CA PHE A 75 -2.13 14.38 12.41
C PHE A 75 -0.61 14.43 12.40
N LEU A 76 0.12 13.30 12.28
CA LEU A 76 1.59 13.28 12.46
C LEU A 76 2.32 14.21 11.49
N LYS A 77 2.00 14.15 10.18
CA LYS A 77 2.55 15.09 9.20
C LYS A 77 2.13 16.54 9.45
N SER A 78 0.96 16.79 10.04
CA SER A 78 0.54 18.16 10.37
C SER A 78 1.18 18.69 11.65
N ALA A 79 1.65 17.82 12.54
CA ALA A 79 2.32 18.15 13.81
C ALA A 79 3.84 18.38 13.67
N VAL A 80 4.43 17.90 12.57
CA VAL A 80 5.86 17.98 12.28
C VAL A 80 6.08 19.03 11.18
N PRO A 81 6.92 20.05 11.37
CA PRO A 81 7.23 21.01 10.31
C PRO A 81 7.88 20.27 9.12
N PRO A 82 7.65 20.71 7.86
CA PRO A 82 8.26 20.08 6.70
C PRO A 82 9.76 19.79 6.83
N SER A 83 10.54 20.69 7.43
CA SER A 83 11.99 20.54 7.69
C SER A 83 12.39 19.26 8.40
N GLN A 84 11.50 18.71 9.23
CA GLN A 84 11.74 17.54 10.07
C GLN A 84 11.05 16.27 9.52
N ARG A 85 10.46 16.32 8.33
CA ARG A 85 9.81 15.15 7.69
C ARG A 85 10.78 14.44 6.77
N CYS A 86 10.89 13.12 6.93
CA CYS A 86 11.77 12.33 6.08
C CYS A 86 11.18 12.18 4.66
N LEU A 87 12.06 12.22 3.66
CA LEU A 87 11.73 11.92 2.27
C LEU A 87 11.27 10.45 2.13
N LYS A 88 10.35 10.18 1.19
CA LYS A 88 9.81 8.84 0.83
C LYS A 88 9.59 7.86 1.99
N ALA A 89 8.67 8.19 2.90
CA ALA A 89 8.34 7.36 4.06
C ALA A 89 7.85 5.92 3.74
N TYR A 90 6.97 5.75 2.74
CA TYR A 90 6.12 4.55 2.62
C TYR A 90 6.69 3.39 1.78
N ASP A 91 7.65 3.64 0.89
CA ASP A 91 8.21 2.63 -0.01
C ASP A 91 9.59 2.19 0.50
N GLY A 92 9.67 1.02 1.16
CA GLY A 92 10.93 0.48 1.69
C GLY A 92 11.91 0.01 0.59
N PRO A 93 13.17 -0.30 0.95
CA PRO A 93 13.86 0.03 2.20
C PRO A 93 14.55 1.41 2.10
N ARG A 94 13.93 2.39 1.41
CA ARG A 94 14.52 3.68 0.98
C ARG A 94 14.75 4.70 2.12
N LEU A 95 14.99 4.23 3.35
CA LEU A 95 15.01 5.05 4.56
C LEU A 95 16.44 5.22 5.09
N ALA A 96 16.99 6.43 4.94
CA ALA A 96 18.20 6.86 5.63
C ALA A 96 17.90 7.12 7.13
N LEU A 97 17.68 6.04 7.89
CA LEU A 97 17.26 6.04 9.30
C LEU A 97 18.17 6.86 10.23
N SER A 98 19.44 6.99 9.85
CA SER A 98 20.50 7.71 10.56
C SER A 98 20.60 9.20 10.22
N SER A 99 19.74 9.73 9.33
CA SER A 99 19.79 11.15 8.94
C SER A 99 19.36 12.06 10.10
N PRO A 100 20.21 12.99 10.59
CA PRO A 100 19.90 13.79 11.79
C PRO A 100 18.80 14.84 11.57
N SER A 101 18.38 15.09 10.33
CA SER A 101 17.22 15.93 9.99
C SER A 101 15.92 15.14 9.82
N CYS A 102 15.95 13.81 9.92
CA CYS A 102 14.80 12.93 9.71
C CYS A 102 14.05 12.68 11.03
N GLY A 103 13.04 13.51 11.32
CA GLY A 103 12.23 13.45 12.55
C GLY A 103 10.90 12.71 12.47
N LEU A 104 10.41 12.35 11.27
CA LEU A 104 9.14 11.62 11.10
C LEU A 104 9.18 10.62 9.92
N ILE A 105 9.05 9.34 10.27
CA ILE A 105 9.06 8.18 9.37
C ILE A 105 7.71 7.45 9.44
N SER A 106 7.28 6.82 8.35
CA SER A 106 6.18 5.85 8.35
C SER A 106 6.23 4.92 7.15
N SER A 107 6.50 3.63 7.40
CA SER A 107 6.44 2.59 6.38
C SER A 107 5.49 1.46 6.77
N HIS A 108 5.34 0.52 5.86
CA HIS A 108 4.61 -0.74 6.06
C HIS A 108 5.55 -1.91 6.45
N ASP A 109 6.83 -1.63 6.78
CA ASP A 109 7.73 -2.63 7.36
C ASP A 109 7.19 -3.13 8.72
N ASP A 110 7.71 -4.27 9.17
CA ASP A 110 7.38 -4.88 10.46
C ASP A 110 8.40 -4.55 11.56
N TYR A 111 8.27 -5.17 12.74
CA TYR A 111 9.14 -4.95 13.89
C TYR A 111 10.63 -5.25 13.62
N SER A 112 10.99 -5.95 12.55
CA SER A 112 12.40 -6.10 12.14
C SER A 112 13.04 -4.79 11.65
N LEU A 113 12.24 -3.80 11.24
CA LEU A 113 12.70 -2.41 11.12
C LEU A 113 12.85 -1.76 12.50
N VAL A 114 11.87 -1.92 13.40
CA VAL A 114 11.86 -1.31 14.74
C VAL A 114 13.10 -1.67 15.56
N ASP A 115 13.56 -2.90 15.43
CA ASP A 115 14.82 -3.40 16.00
C ASP A 115 16.04 -2.61 15.50
N SER A 116 16.14 -2.39 14.18
CA SER A 116 17.19 -1.57 13.56
C SER A 116 17.05 -0.04 13.77
N LEU A 117 16.05 0.46 14.50
CA LEU A 117 15.92 1.88 14.83
C LEU A 117 16.85 2.28 15.98
N GLN A 118 17.44 3.46 15.85
CA GLN A 118 18.32 4.06 16.87
C GLN A 118 17.67 4.14 18.26
N PRO A 119 18.46 4.21 19.36
CA PRO A 119 17.95 4.51 20.69
C PRO A 119 17.20 5.86 20.71
N GLY A 120 16.13 5.96 21.49
CA GLY A 120 15.33 7.18 21.63
C GLY A 120 14.33 7.48 20.50
N VAL A 121 14.24 6.63 19.47
CA VAL A 121 13.18 6.73 18.44
C VAL A 121 11.86 6.23 19.01
N ALA A 122 10.88 7.13 19.14
CA ALA A 122 9.55 6.79 19.62
C ALA A 122 8.74 6.08 18.53
N VAL A 123 8.15 4.93 18.83
CA VAL A 123 7.33 4.17 17.87
C VAL A 123 5.84 4.27 18.23
N VAL A 124 5.01 4.57 17.23
CA VAL A 124 3.55 4.61 17.34
C VAL A 124 2.89 3.76 16.26
N THR A 125 1.69 3.22 16.52
CA THR A 125 0.92 2.43 15.55
C THR A 125 -0.60 2.66 15.65
N GLN A 126 -1.34 2.18 14.65
CA GLN A 126 -2.79 2.25 14.59
C GLN A 126 -3.36 0.87 14.22
N LEU A 127 -4.30 0.39 15.02
CA LEU A 127 -5.03 -0.87 14.86
C LEU A 127 -6.49 -0.62 14.42
N ARG A 128 -7.23 -1.69 14.17
CA ARG A 128 -8.64 -1.71 13.72
C ARG A 128 -9.26 -3.04 14.09
N ASP A 129 -10.58 -3.11 14.22
CA ASP A 129 -11.34 -4.36 14.23
C ASP A 129 -10.85 -5.30 13.10
N PRO A 130 -10.37 -6.52 13.41
CA PRO A 130 -9.77 -7.41 12.41
C PRO A 130 -10.72 -7.74 11.26
N THR A 131 -12.00 -7.95 11.56
CA THR A 131 -13.01 -8.28 10.54
C THR A 131 -13.22 -7.11 9.58
N SER A 132 -13.31 -5.88 10.09
CA SER A 132 -13.28 -4.66 9.28
C SER A 132 -11.97 -4.45 8.51
N ARG A 133 -10.82 -4.85 9.08
CA ARG A 133 -9.52 -4.74 8.42
C ARG A 133 -9.42 -5.67 7.21
N VAL A 134 -9.83 -6.94 7.36
CA VAL A 134 -9.87 -7.97 6.30
C VAL A 134 -10.82 -7.58 5.17
N ILE A 135 -12.08 -7.26 5.48
CA ILE A 135 -13.08 -6.85 4.48
C ILE A 135 -12.58 -5.61 3.72
N SER A 136 -12.04 -4.62 4.42
CA SER A 136 -11.55 -3.40 3.78
C SER A 136 -10.23 -3.59 3.03
N ALA A 137 -9.50 -4.70 3.23
CA ALA A 137 -8.36 -5.10 2.40
C ALA A 137 -8.83 -5.76 1.10
N TYR A 138 -9.82 -6.65 1.17
CA TYR A 138 -10.51 -7.21 0.00
C TYR A 138 -11.07 -6.11 -0.90
N GLU A 139 -11.88 -5.20 -0.33
CA GLU A 139 -12.53 -4.12 -1.05
C GLU A 139 -11.53 -3.22 -1.78
N PHE A 140 -10.41 -2.89 -1.12
CA PHE A 140 -9.35 -2.06 -1.68
C PHE A 140 -8.60 -2.77 -2.82
N ALA A 141 -8.18 -4.02 -2.60
CA ALA A 141 -7.46 -4.79 -3.60
C ALA A 141 -8.32 -5.07 -4.83
N VAL A 142 -9.59 -5.43 -4.65
CA VAL A 142 -10.57 -5.59 -5.74
C VAL A 142 -10.77 -4.26 -6.49
N SER A 143 -10.95 -3.15 -5.78
CA SER A 143 -11.22 -1.85 -6.42
C SER A 143 -10.08 -1.36 -7.31
N VAL A 144 -8.83 -1.48 -6.85
CA VAL A 144 -7.65 -1.04 -7.61
C VAL A 144 -7.30 -2.04 -8.72
N ALA A 145 -7.48 -3.35 -8.49
CA ALA A 145 -7.32 -4.35 -9.53
C ALA A 145 -8.34 -4.15 -10.68
N ALA A 146 -9.60 -3.86 -10.36
CA ALA A 146 -10.64 -3.61 -11.35
C ALA A 146 -10.39 -2.32 -12.17
N GLU A 147 -9.95 -1.23 -11.54
CA GLU A 147 -9.46 -0.03 -12.25
C GLU A 147 -8.37 -0.36 -13.26
N SER A 148 -7.49 -1.30 -12.91
CA SER A 148 -6.36 -1.67 -13.77
C SER A 148 -6.74 -2.45 -15.03
N LEU A 149 -7.96 -2.97 -15.10
CA LEU A 149 -8.52 -3.67 -16.27
C LEU A 149 -9.28 -2.72 -17.21
N GLY A 150 -10.01 -1.76 -16.64
CA GLY A 150 -10.82 -0.79 -17.40
C GLY A 150 -10.06 0.21 -18.25
N ALA A 151 -8.74 0.31 -18.10
CA ALA A 151 -7.89 1.26 -18.80
C ALA A 151 -7.60 0.88 -20.28
N GLY A 152 -7.84 -0.37 -20.68
CA GLY A 152 -7.88 -0.78 -22.09
C GLY A 152 -6.55 -1.22 -22.70
N GLY A 153 -5.92 -2.26 -22.13
CA GLY A 153 -4.65 -2.83 -22.63
C GLY A 153 -3.43 -2.02 -22.20
N GLU A 154 -3.48 -0.70 -22.38
CA GLU A 154 -2.79 0.25 -21.51
C GLU A 154 -3.35 0.09 -20.10
N GLY A 155 -2.74 -0.74 -19.27
CA GLY A 155 -3.00 -0.71 -17.82
C GLY A 155 -2.61 0.66 -17.23
N PRO A 156 -2.97 0.97 -15.97
CA PRO A 156 -2.35 2.06 -15.22
C PRO A 156 -0.85 1.90 -15.33
N SER A 157 -0.21 2.87 -15.99
CA SER A 157 1.13 2.72 -16.53
C SER A 157 2.09 2.27 -15.43
N LEU A 158 2.84 1.18 -15.71
CA LEU A 158 3.96 0.75 -14.86
C LEU A 158 5.02 1.86 -14.74
N GLN A 159 5.02 2.80 -15.68
CA GLN A 159 5.60 4.12 -15.53
C GLN A 159 4.55 5.00 -14.84
N ALA A 160 4.54 5.02 -13.51
CA ALA A 160 3.93 6.16 -12.82
C ALA A 160 4.65 7.43 -13.33
N PRO A 161 3.94 8.56 -13.57
CA PRO A 161 4.63 9.81 -13.88
C PRO A 161 5.62 10.11 -12.75
N GLU A 162 6.87 10.49 -13.08
CA GLU A 162 8.05 10.52 -12.17
C GLU A 162 7.97 11.67 -11.12
N HIS A 163 6.89 11.72 -10.34
CA HIS A 163 6.60 12.69 -9.28
C HIS A 163 7.27 12.31 -7.96
N LEU A 164 8.08 13.22 -7.41
CA LEU A 164 9.00 12.94 -6.29
C LEU A 164 8.33 12.39 -5.03
N ASN A 165 7.13 12.88 -4.73
CA ASN A 165 6.38 12.57 -3.52
C ASN A 165 5.22 11.57 -3.76
N TYR A 166 5.11 11.00 -4.97
CA TYR A 166 4.04 10.07 -5.30
C TYR A 166 4.40 8.62 -4.93
N VAL A 167 3.97 8.22 -3.74
CA VAL A 167 4.02 6.82 -3.27
C VAL A 167 3.03 6.00 -4.09
N ASN A 168 3.56 5.03 -4.85
CA ASN A 168 2.76 4.18 -5.72
C ASN A 168 2.19 3.00 -4.93
N THR A 169 0.87 2.82 -4.94
CA THR A 169 0.21 1.67 -4.31
C THR A 169 0.72 0.32 -4.83
N MET A 170 1.31 0.27 -6.03
CA MET A 170 1.91 -0.93 -6.60
C MET A 170 3.32 -1.26 -6.07
N GLU A 171 3.98 -0.34 -5.35
CA GLU A 171 5.29 -0.56 -4.70
C GLU A 171 5.13 -0.91 -3.20
N VAL A 172 4.07 -0.42 -2.56
CA VAL A 172 3.78 -0.60 -1.13
C VAL A 172 3.27 -2.02 -0.77
N TRP A 173 3.82 -2.63 0.29
CA TRP A 173 3.30 -3.87 0.87
C TRP A 173 1.95 -3.69 1.60
N PRO A 174 1.01 -4.66 1.57
CA PRO A 174 0.99 -5.91 0.79
C PRO A 174 0.47 -5.74 -0.65
N TRP A 175 0.09 -4.52 -1.03
CA TRP A 175 -0.63 -4.19 -2.26
C TRP A 175 0.17 -4.52 -3.52
N SER A 176 1.49 -4.36 -3.47
CA SER A 176 2.46 -4.77 -4.49
C SER A 176 2.39 -6.25 -4.86
N ILE A 177 1.92 -7.12 -3.96
CA ILE A 177 1.69 -8.55 -4.20
C ILE A 177 0.21 -8.82 -4.49
N LEU A 178 -0.68 -8.26 -3.66
CA LEU A 178 -2.10 -8.59 -3.64
C LEU A 178 -2.87 -8.04 -4.86
N ILE A 179 -2.55 -6.82 -5.33
CA ILE A 179 -3.24 -6.22 -6.48
C ILE A 179 -2.87 -6.92 -7.81
N PRO A 180 -1.58 -7.21 -8.12
CA PRO A 180 -1.24 -8.02 -9.30
C PRO A 180 -1.85 -9.42 -9.28
N TRP A 181 -2.00 -10.02 -8.11
CA TRP A 181 -2.66 -11.32 -7.97
C TRP A 181 -4.16 -11.23 -8.25
N PHE A 182 -4.88 -10.28 -7.64
CA PHE A 182 -6.31 -10.07 -7.90
C PHE A 182 -6.58 -9.76 -9.39
N ARG A 183 -5.73 -8.94 -10.01
CA ARG A 183 -5.80 -8.63 -11.44
C ARG A 183 -5.74 -9.90 -12.31
N ARG A 184 -4.80 -10.81 -12.01
CA ARG A 184 -4.70 -12.11 -12.71
C ARG A 184 -5.91 -13.01 -12.46
N ASN A 185 -6.42 -13.06 -11.22
CA ASN A 185 -7.60 -13.85 -10.88
C ASN A 185 -8.86 -13.38 -11.64
N MET A 186 -9.10 -12.06 -11.68
CA MET A 186 -10.18 -11.44 -12.47
C MET A 186 -10.03 -11.72 -13.97
N GLN A 187 -8.81 -11.64 -14.51
CA GLN A 187 -8.54 -11.95 -15.93
C GLN A 187 -8.88 -13.41 -16.27
N ALA A 188 -8.45 -14.36 -15.44
CA ALA A 188 -8.75 -15.78 -15.61
C ALA A 188 -10.26 -16.08 -15.50
N ARG A 189 -10.95 -15.47 -14.52
CA ARG A 189 -12.41 -15.59 -14.37
C ARG A 189 -13.18 -15.01 -15.55
N LEU A 190 -12.81 -13.81 -16.03
CA LEU A 190 -13.37 -13.22 -17.24
C LEU A 190 -13.14 -14.09 -18.49
N GLU A 191 -12.00 -14.78 -18.60
CA GLU A 191 -11.72 -15.69 -19.71
C GLU A 191 -12.54 -16.98 -19.61
N GLY A 192 -12.66 -17.58 -18.43
CA GLY A 192 -13.51 -18.74 -18.16
C GLY A 192 -14.97 -18.48 -18.52
N LEU A 193 -15.54 -17.40 -17.97
CA LEU A 193 -16.90 -16.95 -18.27
C LEU A 193 -17.10 -16.70 -19.77
N ARG A 194 -16.12 -16.12 -20.49
CA ARG A 194 -16.20 -15.93 -21.95
C ARG A 194 -16.23 -17.26 -22.71
N LYS A 195 -15.49 -18.27 -22.26
CA LYS A 195 -15.51 -19.62 -22.87
C LYS A 195 -16.86 -20.31 -22.64
N GLU A 196 -17.37 -20.27 -21.41
CA GLU A 196 -18.70 -20.78 -21.05
C GLU A 196 -19.80 -20.09 -21.85
N ALA A 197 -19.86 -18.75 -21.83
CA ALA A 197 -20.85 -17.98 -22.56
C ALA A 197 -20.66 -17.99 -24.11
N THR A 198 -19.57 -18.58 -24.62
CA THR A 198 -19.41 -18.93 -26.04
C THR A 198 -19.98 -20.32 -26.33
N ARG A 199 -19.72 -21.31 -25.47
CA ARG A 199 -20.32 -22.66 -25.54
C ARG A 199 -21.85 -22.61 -25.40
N ASP A 200 -22.33 -21.77 -24.50
CA ASP A 200 -23.74 -21.70 -24.08
C ASP A 200 -24.55 -20.63 -24.85
N GLY A 201 -23.92 -19.92 -25.81
CA GLY A 201 -24.59 -18.96 -26.70
C GLY A 201 -25.05 -17.64 -26.06
N THR A 202 -24.61 -17.32 -24.83
CA THR A 202 -25.10 -16.20 -24.02
C THR A 202 -24.30 -14.90 -24.15
N THR A 203 -23.13 -14.91 -24.82
CA THR A 203 -22.27 -13.72 -25.13
C THR A 203 -22.90 -12.65 -26.03
N THR A 204 -24.21 -12.71 -26.28
CA THR A 204 -24.71 -12.37 -27.61
C THR A 204 -25.37 -11.01 -27.75
N TRP A 205 -25.91 -10.40 -26.68
CA TRP A 205 -26.52 -9.07 -26.74
C TRP A 205 -25.48 -7.93 -26.72
N LEU A 206 -25.13 -7.42 -27.90
CA LEU A 206 -24.20 -6.30 -28.10
C LEU A 206 -24.95 -4.97 -28.24
N LYS A 207 -24.42 -3.91 -27.62
CA LYS A 207 -25.02 -2.57 -27.59
C LYS A 207 -24.38 -1.65 -28.63
N PHE A 208 -25.19 -1.08 -29.51
CA PHE A 208 -24.77 -0.20 -30.60
C PHE A 208 -25.41 1.19 -30.50
N LYS A 209 -24.83 2.16 -31.23
CA LYS A 209 -25.34 3.52 -31.35
C LYS A 209 -25.27 3.98 -32.81
N THR A 210 -26.39 4.46 -33.36
CA THR A 210 -26.45 4.94 -34.75
C THR A 210 -25.81 6.32 -34.91
N ARG A 211 -25.51 6.74 -36.15
CA ARG A 211 -25.09 8.12 -36.47
C ARG A 211 -26.09 9.19 -36.00
N LYS A 212 -27.38 8.85 -35.85
CA LYS A 212 -28.44 9.73 -35.32
C LYS A 212 -28.56 9.69 -33.79
N GLY A 213 -27.67 8.97 -33.10
CA GLY A 213 -27.61 8.92 -31.64
C GLY A 213 -28.52 7.89 -30.95
N GLN A 214 -29.47 7.29 -31.67
CA GLN A 214 -30.29 6.18 -31.15
C GLN A 214 -29.42 5.00 -30.72
N VAL A 215 -29.79 4.37 -29.61
CA VAL A 215 -29.17 3.15 -29.08
C VAL A 215 -30.03 1.96 -29.45
N TYR A 216 -29.41 0.85 -29.83
CA TYR A 216 -30.09 -0.43 -30.06
C TYR A 216 -29.21 -1.60 -29.58
N TRP A 217 -29.84 -2.76 -29.45
CA TRP A 217 -29.24 -3.98 -28.92
C TRP A 217 -29.39 -5.07 -29.97
N TRP A 218 -28.30 -5.74 -30.33
CA TRP A 218 -28.29 -6.80 -31.35
C TRP A 218 -27.78 -8.09 -30.74
N ASN A 219 -28.54 -9.18 -30.93
CA ASN A 219 -28.15 -10.51 -30.48
C ASN A 219 -27.36 -11.24 -31.57
N ARG A 220 -26.11 -11.59 -31.27
CA ARG A 220 -25.19 -12.23 -32.22
C ARG A 220 -25.52 -13.70 -32.57
N SER A 221 -26.27 -14.45 -31.75
CA SER A 221 -26.65 -15.84 -32.08
C SER A 221 -28.01 -15.96 -32.74
N THR A 222 -29.00 -15.17 -32.31
CA THR A 222 -30.36 -15.18 -32.90
C THR A 222 -30.55 -14.14 -34.00
N ASN A 223 -29.54 -13.28 -34.25
CA ASN A 223 -29.60 -12.11 -35.12
C ASN A 223 -30.72 -11.09 -34.76
N ALA A 224 -31.36 -11.25 -33.61
CA ALA A 224 -32.47 -10.41 -33.18
C ALA A 224 -32.00 -8.98 -32.84
N THR A 225 -32.88 -7.99 -33.00
CA THR A 225 -32.59 -6.59 -32.66
C THR A 225 -33.68 -6.03 -31.75
N SER A 226 -33.28 -5.33 -30.67
CA SER A 226 -34.18 -4.70 -29.70
C SER A 226 -33.84 -3.23 -29.51
N LEU A 227 -34.88 -2.39 -29.39
CA LEU A 227 -34.75 -0.96 -29.08
C LEU A 227 -34.78 -0.71 -27.56
N THR A 228 -35.55 -1.50 -26.82
CA THR A 228 -35.43 -1.64 -25.37
C THR A 228 -34.19 -2.45 -25.01
N ALA A 229 -33.58 -2.15 -23.87
CA ALA A 229 -32.60 -3.06 -23.29
C ALA A 229 -33.27 -4.39 -22.90
N PRO A 230 -32.53 -5.51 -22.87
CA PRO A 230 -32.91 -6.69 -22.09
C PRO A 230 -33.24 -6.32 -20.63
N THR A 231 -33.88 -7.25 -19.91
CA THR A 231 -34.38 -7.08 -18.53
C THR A 231 -33.34 -6.43 -17.60
N PRO A 232 -33.77 -5.63 -16.59
CA PRO A 232 -32.91 -4.70 -15.86
C PRO A 232 -31.58 -5.30 -15.39
N MET A 233 -30.51 -4.53 -15.59
CA MET A 233 -29.12 -4.89 -15.26
C MET A 233 -29.01 -5.45 -13.84
N ALA A 234 -28.86 -6.77 -13.72
CA ALA A 234 -28.62 -7.41 -12.44
C ALA A 234 -27.32 -6.86 -11.84
N THR A 235 -27.42 -6.15 -10.72
CA THR A 235 -26.24 -5.78 -9.95
C THR A 235 -25.81 -7.05 -9.21
N LEU A 236 -24.63 -7.57 -9.59
CA LEU A 236 -24.12 -8.81 -8.99
C LEU A 236 -23.78 -8.56 -7.52
N GLU A 237 -23.96 -9.57 -6.65
CA GLU A 237 -23.73 -9.35 -5.23
C GLU A 237 -22.22 -9.08 -4.97
N PRO A 238 -21.84 -7.95 -4.36
CA PRO A 238 -20.45 -7.45 -4.45
C PRO A 238 -19.37 -8.36 -3.85
N TYR A 239 -19.76 -9.26 -2.94
CA TYR A 239 -18.86 -10.20 -2.26
C TYR A 239 -19.08 -11.66 -2.71
N SER A 240 -20.07 -11.94 -3.58
CA SER A 240 -20.36 -13.27 -4.12
C SER A 240 -20.84 -13.16 -5.57
N ASN A 241 -19.88 -12.99 -6.49
CA ASN A 241 -20.13 -12.91 -7.92
C ASN A 241 -18.95 -13.50 -8.72
N PRO A 242 -19.14 -13.95 -9.97
CA PRO A 242 -18.12 -14.68 -10.69
C PRO A 242 -17.03 -13.80 -11.33
N LEU A 243 -17.15 -12.48 -11.32
CA LEU A 243 -16.16 -11.56 -11.93
C LEU A 243 -14.88 -11.42 -11.08
N VAL A 244 -14.97 -11.77 -9.80
CA VAL A 244 -13.88 -11.73 -8.82
C VAL A 244 -13.84 -13.05 -8.04
N MET A 245 -12.82 -13.25 -7.20
CA MET A 245 -12.91 -14.27 -6.16
C MET A 245 -13.94 -13.84 -5.11
N PRO A 246 -14.99 -14.64 -4.81
CA PRO A 246 -15.92 -14.37 -3.72
C PRO A 246 -15.19 -14.21 -2.38
N LEU A 247 -15.72 -13.37 -1.49
CA LEU A 247 -15.09 -13.10 -0.19
C LEU A 247 -14.90 -14.38 0.64
N ALA A 248 -15.90 -15.28 0.61
CA ALA A 248 -15.83 -16.58 1.29
C ALA A 248 -14.77 -17.54 0.71
N GLU A 249 -14.47 -17.45 -0.59
CA GLU A 249 -13.37 -18.20 -1.21
C GLU A 249 -12.01 -17.55 -0.86
N TRP A 250 -11.97 -16.22 -0.78
CA TRP A 250 -10.74 -15.46 -0.57
C TRP A 250 -10.16 -15.56 0.84
N ILE A 251 -10.99 -15.57 1.88
CA ILE A 251 -10.50 -15.62 3.27
C ILE A 251 -9.82 -16.95 3.62
N GLU A 252 -10.20 -18.05 2.95
CA GLU A 252 -9.53 -19.35 3.07
C GLU A 252 -8.31 -19.46 2.14
N HIS A 253 -8.16 -18.56 1.16
CA HIS A 253 -7.10 -18.65 0.16
C HIS A 253 -5.73 -18.30 0.77
N PRO A 254 -4.64 -19.06 0.47
CA PRO A 254 -3.33 -18.84 1.08
C PRO A 254 -2.76 -17.42 0.96
N ILE A 255 -3.14 -16.65 -0.08
CA ILE A 255 -2.71 -15.24 -0.19
C ILE A 255 -3.32 -14.33 0.88
N ALA A 256 -4.55 -14.60 1.33
CA ALA A 256 -5.13 -13.86 2.43
C ALA A 256 -4.43 -14.27 3.75
N ARG A 257 -4.13 -15.56 3.92
CA ARG A 257 -3.42 -16.10 5.08
C ARG A 257 -2.01 -15.51 5.28
N GLU A 258 -1.25 -15.32 4.19
CA GLU A 258 0.14 -14.80 4.23
C GLU A 258 0.20 -13.25 4.28
N LEU A 259 -0.78 -12.53 3.70
CA LEU A 259 -0.70 -11.07 3.52
C LEU A 259 -1.72 -10.25 4.32
N VAL A 260 -2.80 -10.86 4.85
CA VAL A 260 -3.94 -10.11 5.41
C VAL A 260 -4.36 -10.63 6.78
N HIS A 261 -4.60 -11.93 6.94
CA HIS A 261 -4.94 -12.53 8.23
C HIS A 261 -3.76 -12.43 9.20
N GLU A 262 -4.05 -12.12 10.47
CA GLU A 262 -3.05 -11.91 11.52
C GLU A 262 -1.99 -10.84 11.16
N GLY A 263 -2.29 -9.94 10.23
CA GLY A 263 -1.35 -8.96 9.69
C GLY A 263 -0.79 -7.97 10.72
N ALA A 264 -1.57 -7.60 11.75
CA ALA A 264 -1.06 -6.80 12.86
C ALA A 264 -0.14 -7.64 13.76
N THR A 265 -0.54 -8.88 14.05
CA THR A 265 0.26 -9.84 14.84
C THR A 265 1.61 -10.10 14.18
N LEU A 266 1.62 -10.43 12.89
CA LEU A 266 2.82 -10.73 12.11
C LEU A 266 3.71 -9.49 11.93
N GLN A 267 3.14 -8.28 11.83
CA GLN A 267 3.92 -7.04 11.80
C GLN A 267 4.54 -6.67 13.16
N LEU A 268 3.80 -6.77 14.27
CA LEU A 268 4.35 -6.53 15.62
C LEU A 268 5.36 -7.62 16.04
N LEU A 269 5.21 -8.84 15.49
CA LEU A 269 6.22 -9.87 15.60
C LEU A 269 7.43 -9.64 14.70
N GLY A 270 7.42 -8.75 13.71
CA GLY A 270 8.59 -8.62 12.83
C GLY A 270 8.83 -9.85 11.94
N ILE A 271 7.83 -10.74 11.80
CA ILE A 271 7.93 -11.99 11.03
C ILE A 271 7.04 -11.98 9.77
N SER A 272 6.61 -10.80 9.30
CA SER A 272 5.84 -10.71 8.05
C SER A 272 6.66 -11.24 6.87
N ASN A 273 6.03 -11.42 5.71
CA ASN A 273 6.76 -11.86 4.52
C ASN A 273 7.65 -10.76 3.87
N VAL A 274 7.76 -9.59 4.49
CA VAL A 274 8.77 -8.55 4.20
C VAL A 274 9.78 -8.36 5.34
N SER A 275 9.79 -9.26 6.34
CA SER A 275 10.74 -9.25 7.45
C SER A 275 12.20 -9.29 7.00
N ARG A 276 13.02 -8.45 7.62
CA ARG A 276 14.48 -8.39 7.41
C ARG A 276 15.19 -9.64 7.94
N TRP A 277 14.64 -10.27 8.98
CA TRP A 277 15.15 -11.52 9.59
C TRP A 277 14.90 -12.76 8.71
N GLY A 278 14.05 -12.67 7.68
CA GLY A 278 14.08 -13.57 6.52
C GLY A 278 13.78 -15.04 6.78
N GLY A 279 14.82 -15.89 6.74
CA GLY A 279 14.67 -17.35 6.91
C GLY A 279 14.13 -17.73 8.28
N GLU A 280 14.55 -17.03 9.34
CA GLU A 280 14.00 -17.19 10.69
C GLU A 280 12.51 -16.83 10.74
N ALA A 281 12.16 -15.63 10.28
CA ALA A 281 10.77 -15.17 10.19
C ALA A 281 9.89 -16.15 9.40
N THR A 282 10.44 -16.78 8.35
CA THR A 282 9.73 -17.77 7.53
C THR A 282 9.49 -19.08 8.29
N ARG A 283 10.47 -19.57 9.08
CA ARG A 283 10.27 -20.71 10.00
C ARG A 283 9.20 -20.41 11.06
N LEU A 284 9.25 -19.20 11.65
CA LEU A 284 8.29 -18.77 12.67
C LEU A 284 6.86 -18.59 12.11
N ARG A 285 6.69 -18.08 10.87
CA ARG A 285 5.37 -18.07 10.21
C ARG A 285 4.81 -19.47 10.00
N ARG A 286 5.65 -20.45 9.63
CA ARG A 286 5.20 -21.86 9.51
C ARG A 286 4.67 -22.38 10.84
N CYS A 287 5.39 -22.15 11.94
CA CYS A 287 4.93 -22.50 13.29
C CYS A 287 3.61 -21.79 13.67
N PHE A 288 3.56 -20.47 13.52
CA PHE A 288 2.39 -19.63 13.80
C PHE A 288 1.14 -20.06 13.00
N HIS A 289 1.32 -20.44 11.74
CA HIS A 289 0.23 -20.91 10.89
C HIS A 289 -0.15 -22.36 11.17
N ALA A 290 0.79 -23.26 11.45
CA ALA A 290 0.52 -24.68 11.69
C ALA A 290 -0.12 -24.93 13.07
N HIS A 291 0.43 -24.35 14.14
CA HIS A 291 0.17 -24.80 15.51
C HIS A 291 -0.52 -23.73 16.37
N ALA A 292 -1.59 -24.12 17.05
CA ALA A 292 -2.32 -23.22 17.94
C ALA A 292 -1.52 -22.76 19.18
N PRO A 293 -0.72 -23.61 19.87
CA PRO A 293 0.10 -23.17 21.00
C PRO A 293 1.15 -22.14 20.59
N ALA A 294 1.88 -22.42 19.50
CA ALA A 294 2.86 -21.50 18.93
C ALA A 294 2.24 -20.15 18.55
N ARG A 295 1.05 -20.17 17.93
CA ARG A 295 0.29 -18.94 17.60
C ARG A 295 -0.09 -18.15 18.84
N ALA A 296 -0.53 -18.81 19.90
CA ALA A 296 -0.95 -18.15 21.15
C ALA A 296 0.24 -17.50 21.88
N GLU A 297 1.39 -18.19 21.98
CA GLU A 297 2.59 -17.60 22.60
C GLU A 297 3.11 -16.40 21.79
N LEU A 298 3.15 -16.53 20.46
CA LEU A 298 3.58 -15.46 19.56
C LEU A 298 2.60 -14.28 19.59
N ALA A 299 1.29 -14.50 19.65
CA ALA A 299 0.31 -13.42 19.84
C ALA A 299 0.49 -12.70 21.20
N ALA A 300 0.78 -13.44 22.27
CA ALA A 300 1.09 -12.85 23.57
C ALA A 300 2.42 -12.05 23.56
N LEU A 301 3.41 -12.46 22.75
CA LEU A 301 4.63 -11.68 22.51
C LEU A 301 4.36 -10.42 21.67
N ALA A 302 3.49 -10.51 20.65
CA ALA A 302 3.06 -9.37 19.86
C ALA A 302 2.39 -8.31 20.75
N ALA A 303 1.55 -8.74 21.70
CA ALA A 303 0.97 -7.85 22.71
C ALA A 303 2.06 -7.19 23.58
N ARG A 304 3.01 -7.96 24.15
CA ARG A 304 4.12 -7.35 24.90
C ARG A 304 4.97 -6.38 24.07
N ARG A 305 5.10 -6.58 22.75
CA ARG A 305 5.76 -5.61 21.86
C ARG A 305 4.90 -4.37 21.56
N LEU A 306 3.58 -4.49 21.54
CA LEU A 306 2.64 -3.36 21.49
C LEU A 306 2.77 -2.48 22.75
N ASP A 307 3.08 -3.08 23.90
CA ASP A 307 3.28 -2.42 25.20
C ASP A 307 4.60 -1.63 25.27
N GLY A 308 5.62 -2.07 24.53
CA GLY A 308 6.90 -1.36 24.39
C GLY A 308 6.86 -0.15 23.44
N LEU A 309 5.76 0.08 22.72
CA LEU A 309 5.60 1.24 21.84
C LEU A 309 5.15 2.46 22.65
N ALA A 310 5.50 3.68 22.19
CA ALA A 310 5.00 4.92 22.77
C ALA A 310 3.46 5.04 22.73
N GLY A 311 2.82 4.52 21.67
CA GLY A 311 1.36 4.59 21.54
C GLY A 311 0.76 3.64 20.51
N ALA A 312 -0.43 3.13 20.83
CA ALA A 312 -1.25 2.28 19.98
C ALA A 312 -2.70 2.80 19.94
N GLY A 313 -3.15 3.25 18.77
CA GLY A 313 -4.53 3.71 18.56
C GLY A 313 -5.43 2.65 17.95
N THR A 314 -6.74 2.88 17.91
CA THR A 314 -7.74 2.08 17.18
C THR A 314 -8.58 2.96 16.25
N LEU A 315 -8.85 2.53 15.02
CA LEU A 315 -9.61 3.33 14.05
C LEU A 315 -11.04 3.64 14.53
N GLU A 316 -11.62 2.72 15.29
CA GLU A 316 -12.94 2.85 15.91
C GLU A 316 -12.99 4.04 16.88
N GLN A 317 -11.87 4.34 17.54
CA GLN A 317 -11.69 5.47 18.45
C GLN A 317 -10.65 6.46 17.89
N LEU A 318 -10.82 6.91 16.64
CA LEU A 318 -9.81 7.71 15.93
C LEU A 318 -9.41 9.02 16.65
N HIS A 319 -10.34 9.69 17.34
CA HIS A 319 -10.07 10.97 18.01
C HIS A 319 -9.31 10.75 19.32
N ALA A 320 -9.79 9.85 20.18
CA ALA A 320 -9.06 9.37 21.35
C ALA A 320 -7.67 8.81 21.00
N SER A 321 -7.52 8.15 19.84
CA SER A 321 -6.21 7.67 19.35
C SER A 321 -5.26 8.84 19.06
N VAL A 322 -5.74 9.89 18.40
CA VAL A 322 -4.91 11.07 18.10
C VAL A 322 -4.57 11.85 19.37
N GLU A 323 -5.49 11.96 20.33
CA GLU A 323 -5.19 12.47 21.67
C GLU A 323 -4.10 11.63 22.37
N ALA A 324 -4.26 10.31 22.44
CA ALA A 324 -3.30 9.43 23.10
C ALA A 324 -1.92 9.40 22.43
N HIS A 325 -1.86 9.52 21.09
CA HIS A 325 -0.60 9.69 20.36
C HIS A 325 0.01 11.08 20.56
N ALA A 326 -0.82 12.13 20.72
CA ALA A 326 -0.34 13.48 20.97
C ALA A 326 0.31 13.60 22.34
N ASP A 327 -0.35 13.09 23.38
CA ASP A 327 0.20 13.02 24.74
C ASP A 327 1.50 12.18 24.77
N ALA A 328 1.48 11.00 24.15
CA ALA A 328 2.63 10.08 24.12
C ALA A 328 3.84 10.58 23.33
N LEU A 329 3.69 11.60 22.48
CA LEU A 329 4.77 12.18 21.67
C LEU A 329 5.14 13.62 22.10
N GLY A 330 4.54 14.15 23.18
CA GLY A 330 4.74 15.55 23.60
C GLY A 330 4.27 16.57 22.57
N ILE A 331 3.22 16.24 21.80
CA ILE A 331 2.67 17.08 20.74
C ILE A 331 1.43 17.81 21.27
N SER A 332 1.48 19.14 21.35
CA SER A 332 0.28 19.93 21.69
C SER A 332 -0.72 19.95 20.53
N LEU A 333 -1.97 19.60 20.80
CA LEU A 333 -3.09 19.77 19.85
C LEU A 333 -3.46 21.26 19.65
N GLU A 334 -3.13 22.12 20.62
CA GLU A 334 -3.19 23.58 20.46
C GLU A 334 -1.90 24.16 19.82
N GLY A 335 -0.98 23.29 19.43
CA GLY A 335 0.26 23.65 18.75
C GLY A 335 0.08 23.99 17.26
N PRO A 336 1.15 24.50 16.61
CA PRO A 336 1.13 24.89 15.20
C PRO A 336 0.87 23.68 14.30
N ALA A 337 -0.07 23.84 13.37
CA ALA A 337 -0.38 22.86 12.35
C ALA A 337 0.25 23.23 11.00
N TYR A 338 0.76 22.24 10.28
CA TYR A 338 1.46 22.43 9.01
C TYR A 338 0.75 21.73 7.85
N ARG A 339 0.72 22.39 6.69
CA ARG A 339 0.27 21.82 5.41
C ARG A 339 1.24 20.72 4.95
N ASN A 340 0.80 19.92 3.98
CA ASN A 340 1.75 19.12 3.20
C ASN A 340 2.42 20.01 2.15
N PRO A 341 3.76 19.95 2.02
CA PRO A 341 4.48 20.72 1.00
C PRO A 341 4.18 20.20 -0.41
N ASP A 342 4.20 21.11 -1.38
CA ASP A 342 4.23 20.76 -2.79
C ASP A 342 5.62 20.22 -3.20
N GLU A 343 5.69 19.55 -4.35
CA GLU A 343 6.88 18.82 -4.86
C GLU A 343 8.17 19.64 -5.04
N TRP A 344 8.10 20.96 -4.87
CA TRP A 344 9.16 21.92 -5.16
C TRP A 344 9.84 22.51 -3.90
N THR A 345 9.48 22.00 -2.72
CA THR A 345 9.83 22.61 -1.41
C THR A 345 11.31 22.42 -1.03
N TRP A 346 12.00 21.49 -1.69
CA TRP A 346 13.35 21.04 -1.38
C TRP A 346 14.29 21.25 -2.57
N SER A 347 15.54 21.62 -2.29
CA SER A 347 16.63 21.73 -3.26
C SER A 347 17.94 21.30 -2.59
N PHE A 348 18.95 21.00 -3.40
CA PHE A 348 20.32 20.83 -2.91
C PHE A 348 21.15 22.13 -3.05
N ASP A 349 20.60 23.18 -3.69
CA ASP A 349 21.23 24.50 -3.82
C ASP A 349 20.22 25.66 -3.66
N PRO A 350 20.63 26.78 -3.02
CA PRO A 350 19.93 28.07 -3.04
C PRO A 350 20.46 28.98 -4.16
N VAL A 351 20.24 28.61 -5.44
CA VAL A 351 20.66 29.48 -6.57
C VAL A 351 19.66 30.63 -6.75
N GLU A 352 19.90 31.74 -6.05
CA GLU A 352 19.25 33.02 -6.37
C GLU A 352 19.50 33.39 -7.84
N GLY A 353 18.46 33.84 -8.54
CA GLY A 353 18.54 34.24 -9.96
C GLY A 353 18.48 33.09 -10.98
N ALA A 354 18.37 31.81 -10.60
CA ALA A 354 18.17 30.73 -11.56
C ALA A 354 16.75 30.72 -12.15
N ASP A 355 16.62 30.89 -13.47
CA ASP A 355 15.36 30.62 -14.18
C ASP A 355 15.04 29.12 -14.14
N LEU A 356 14.08 28.75 -13.29
CA LEU A 356 13.63 27.39 -13.12
C LEU A 356 12.77 26.89 -14.30
N ASP A 357 12.19 27.77 -15.11
CA ASP A 357 11.38 27.44 -16.28
C ASP A 357 12.20 27.33 -17.59
N ALA A 358 13.47 27.73 -17.55
CA ALA A 358 14.43 27.52 -18.64
C ALA A 358 14.43 26.06 -19.11
N ARG A 359 14.33 25.84 -20.43
CA ARG A 359 14.14 24.50 -21.02
C ARG A 359 15.48 23.85 -21.36
N LEU A 360 15.80 22.77 -20.67
CA LEU A 360 16.89 21.85 -20.96
C LEU A 360 16.41 20.73 -21.89
N THR A 361 17.35 20.07 -22.56
CA THR A 361 17.08 18.84 -23.34
C THR A 361 18.02 17.73 -22.88
N VAL A 362 17.47 16.70 -22.24
CA VAL A 362 18.24 15.61 -21.62
C VAL A 362 18.12 14.35 -22.47
N ARG A 363 19.24 13.70 -22.83
CA ARG A 363 19.25 12.39 -23.51
C ARG A 363 19.65 11.31 -22.51
N PHE A 364 18.67 10.54 -22.02
CA PHE A 364 18.93 9.42 -21.12
C PHE A 364 19.48 8.20 -21.88
N PRO A 365 20.22 7.29 -21.20
CA PRO A 365 20.52 5.98 -21.76
C PRO A 365 19.24 5.19 -22.10
N ALA A 366 19.32 4.31 -23.10
CA ALA A 366 18.25 3.37 -23.40
C ALA A 366 18.04 2.38 -22.24
N ARG A 367 16.86 1.77 -22.13
CA ARG A 367 16.63 0.66 -21.20
C ARG A 367 17.31 -0.60 -21.72
N ALA A 368 17.79 -1.46 -20.83
CA ALA A 368 18.26 -2.80 -21.21
C ALA A 368 17.17 -3.52 -22.04
N GLY A 369 17.58 -4.16 -23.14
CA GLY A 369 16.68 -4.79 -24.10
C GLY A 369 15.99 -3.86 -25.12
N VAL A 370 16.25 -2.53 -25.09
CA VAL A 370 15.73 -1.58 -26.10
C VAL A 370 16.88 -1.10 -26.99
N SER A 371 16.88 -1.51 -28.25
CA SER A 371 17.94 -1.20 -29.23
C SER A 371 17.88 0.22 -29.83
N ALA A 372 16.79 0.97 -29.58
CA ALA A 372 16.67 2.36 -30.00
C ALA A 372 17.19 3.31 -28.91
N PRO A 373 18.01 4.34 -29.24
CA PRO A 373 18.41 5.35 -28.28
C PRO A 373 17.18 6.13 -27.79
N SER A 374 17.16 6.53 -26.51
CA SER A 374 16.01 7.26 -25.98
C SER A 374 15.82 8.61 -26.71
N ALA A 375 14.56 8.97 -26.93
CA ALA A 375 14.21 10.26 -27.49
C ALA A 375 14.67 11.37 -26.52
N PRO A 376 15.27 12.46 -27.01
CA PRO A 376 15.70 13.55 -26.16
C PRO A 376 14.50 14.18 -25.45
N SER A 377 14.55 14.22 -24.12
CA SER A 377 13.48 14.72 -23.26
C SER A 377 13.69 16.20 -22.96
N THR A 378 12.91 17.07 -23.60
CA THR A 378 12.89 18.51 -23.28
C THR A 378 12.08 18.76 -22.02
N MET A 379 12.72 19.32 -21.00
CA MET A 379 12.16 19.56 -19.66
C MET A 379 12.69 20.86 -19.07
N THR A 380 11.97 21.48 -18.13
CA THR A 380 12.43 22.66 -17.40
C THR A 380 13.64 22.35 -16.51
N LEU A 381 14.44 23.35 -16.14
CA LEU A 381 15.50 23.22 -15.12
C LEU A 381 14.89 22.71 -13.79
N ARG A 382 13.67 23.14 -13.46
CA ARG A 382 12.90 22.63 -12.32
C ARG A 382 12.66 21.12 -12.42
N GLU A 383 12.25 20.62 -13.59
CA GLU A 383 12.05 19.19 -13.84
C GLU A 383 13.36 18.40 -13.84
N ALA A 384 14.43 18.92 -14.46
CA ALA A 384 15.71 18.23 -14.49
C ALA A 384 16.34 18.10 -13.08
N ARG A 385 16.22 19.14 -12.25
CA ARG A 385 16.56 19.10 -10.82
C ARG A 385 15.69 18.12 -10.04
N ARG A 386 14.37 18.06 -10.28
CA ARG A 386 13.50 17.01 -9.69
C ARG A 386 14.04 15.60 -10.02
N HIS A 387 14.33 15.33 -11.30
CA HIS A 387 14.83 14.03 -11.73
C HIS A 387 16.18 13.68 -11.07
N LEU A 388 17.07 14.66 -10.86
CA LEU A 388 18.34 14.48 -10.16
C LEU A 388 18.14 13.93 -8.72
N MET A 389 17.24 14.56 -7.95
CA MET A 389 16.93 14.16 -6.57
C MET A 389 16.44 12.70 -6.50
N SER A 390 15.43 12.35 -7.30
CA SER A 390 14.84 11.01 -7.28
C SER A 390 15.83 9.92 -7.68
N LEU A 391 16.73 10.22 -8.63
CA LEU A 391 17.79 9.29 -9.05
C LEU A 391 18.85 9.12 -7.97
N HIS A 392 19.25 10.20 -7.28
CA HIS A 392 20.22 10.14 -6.18
C HIS A 392 19.70 9.35 -4.98
N GLU A 393 18.47 9.62 -4.52
CA GLU A 393 17.79 8.84 -3.48
C GLU A 393 17.68 7.36 -3.85
N SER A 394 17.26 7.07 -5.09
CA SER A 394 17.11 5.69 -5.57
C SER A 394 18.46 4.97 -5.67
N LEU A 395 19.53 5.69 -6.00
CA LEU A 395 20.89 5.16 -6.08
C LEU A 395 21.48 4.86 -4.70
N ILE A 396 21.23 5.72 -3.71
CA ILE A 396 21.55 5.44 -2.30
C ILE A 396 20.79 4.19 -1.84
N ALA A 397 19.46 4.18 -1.96
CA ALA A 397 18.64 3.06 -1.49
C ALA A 397 18.93 1.73 -2.21
N ALA A 398 19.34 1.76 -3.48
CA ALA A 398 19.76 0.57 -4.21
C ALA A 398 21.13 0.05 -3.73
N ARG A 399 22.07 0.94 -3.41
CA ARG A 399 23.37 0.60 -2.79
C ARG A 399 23.22 0.12 -1.35
N GLU A 400 22.33 0.72 -0.56
CA GLU A 400 22.01 0.27 0.80
C GLU A 400 21.34 -1.12 0.79
N ALA A 401 20.37 -1.35 -0.11
CA ALA A 401 19.79 -2.68 -0.31
C ALA A 401 20.84 -3.71 -0.74
N GLN A 402 21.78 -3.34 -1.62
CA GLN A 402 22.91 -4.18 -2.01
C GLN A 402 23.83 -4.48 -0.81
N ALA A 403 24.18 -3.48 -0.01
CA ALA A 403 25.01 -3.61 1.19
C ALA A 403 24.34 -4.38 2.35
N LEU A 404 23.00 -4.45 2.39
CA LEU A 404 22.26 -5.32 3.32
C LEU A 404 22.18 -6.77 2.82
N LEU A 405 22.09 -6.98 1.50
CA LEU A 405 22.00 -8.31 0.90
C LEU A 405 23.36 -9.02 0.81
N GLN A 406 24.45 -8.29 0.54
CA GLN A 406 25.79 -8.86 0.37
C GLN A 406 26.30 -9.62 1.62
N PRO A 407 26.23 -9.09 2.86
CA PRO A 407 26.66 -9.83 4.05
C PRO A 407 25.81 -11.08 4.32
N ARG A 408 24.50 -11.01 4.07
CA ARG A 408 23.60 -12.17 4.22
C ARG A 408 23.90 -13.26 3.20
N LEU A 409 24.12 -12.89 1.94
CA LEU A 409 24.54 -13.84 0.89
C LEU A 409 25.88 -14.47 1.25
N ALA A 410 26.87 -13.68 1.67
CA ALA A 410 28.19 -14.19 2.09
C ALA A 410 28.11 -15.13 3.32
N TYR A 411 27.26 -14.81 4.30
CA TYR A 411 27.00 -15.68 5.45
C TYR A 411 26.38 -17.03 5.04
N ILE A 412 25.35 -17.00 4.18
CA ILE A 412 24.68 -18.22 3.69
C ILE A 412 25.64 -19.04 2.81
N LEU A 413 26.41 -18.41 1.93
CA LEU A 413 27.44 -19.08 1.11
C LEU A 413 28.52 -19.75 1.97
N LYS A 414 28.97 -19.11 3.07
CA LYS A 414 29.93 -19.72 4.01
C LYS A 414 29.34 -20.93 4.74
N ALA A 415 28.10 -20.83 5.22
CA ALA A 415 27.41 -21.95 5.87
C ALA A 415 27.16 -23.12 4.89
N GLU A 416 26.93 -22.81 3.60
CA GLU A 416 26.82 -23.79 2.51
C GLU A 416 28.17 -24.42 2.18
N GLU A 417 29.28 -23.66 2.12
CA GLU A 417 30.63 -24.18 1.91
C GLU A 417 31.04 -25.13 3.05
N GLU A 418 30.76 -24.76 4.30
CA GLU A 418 30.92 -25.62 5.47
C GLU A 418 30.05 -26.89 5.39
N TRP A 419 28.82 -26.80 4.86
CA TRP A 419 27.95 -27.97 4.65
C TRP A 419 28.43 -28.88 3.51
N LEU A 420 28.93 -28.32 2.41
CA LEU A 420 29.46 -29.08 1.27
C LEU A 420 30.74 -29.83 1.65
N GLY A 421 31.62 -29.22 2.46
CA GLY A 421 32.87 -29.83 2.92
C GLY A 421 32.72 -31.07 3.82
N VAL A 422 31.53 -31.27 4.43
CA VAL A 422 31.29 -32.35 5.40
C VAL A 422 31.09 -33.74 4.77
N ALA A 423 30.71 -33.85 3.49
CA ALA A 423 30.59 -35.17 2.84
C ALA A 423 30.76 -35.14 1.31
N PRO A 424 31.56 -36.05 0.71
CA PRO A 424 31.70 -36.14 -0.74
C PRO A 424 30.37 -36.54 -1.41
N GLY A 425 30.06 -35.91 -2.55
CA GLY A 425 28.83 -36.16 -3.31
C GLY A 425 27.67 -35.17 -3.06
N ARG A 426 27.82 -34.23 -2.14
CA ARG A 426 26.87 -33.09 -1.99
C ARG A 426 27.01 -32.12 -3.16
N THR A 427 25.91 -31.43 -3.51
CA THR A 427 25.87 -30.40 -4.55
C THR A 427 24.90 -29.29 -4.17
N LEU A 428 25.12 -28.07 -4.69
CA LEU A 428 24.22 -26.91 -4.49
C LEU A 428 22.76 -27.19 -4.89
N ALA A 429 22.53 -28.04 -5.89
CA ALA A 429 21.18 -28.43 -6.33
C ALA A 429 20.46 -29.37 -5.34
N ALA A 430 21.19 -29.98 -4.41
CA ALA A 430 20.68 -30.83 -3.33
C ALA A 430 20.76 -30.15 -1.95
N SER A 431 21.15 -28.87 -1.89
CA SER A 431 21.24 -28.11 -0.66
C SER A 431 19.86 -27.63 -0.16
N PRO A 432 19.60 -27.66 1.16
CA PRO A 432 18.45 -26.98 1.77
C PRO A 432 18.43 -25.46 1.54
N LEU A 433 19.60 -24.84 1.33
CA LEU A 433 19.80 -23.40 1.17
C LEU A 433 20.01 -22.97 -0.30
N GLY A 434 20.30 -23.90 -1.21
CA GLY A 434 20.59 -23.62 -2.62
C GLY A 434 19.51 -22.82 -3.35
N GLN A 435 18.24 -22.99 -2.97
CA GLN A 435 17.13 -22.19 -3.50
C GLN A 435 17.10 -20.76 -2.94
N GLU A 436 17.47 -20.55 -1.67
CA GLU A 436 17.59 -19.21 -1.09
C GLU A 436 18.80 -18.46 -1.66
N ILE A 437 19.94 -19.14 -1.86
CA ILE A 437 21.14 -18.59 -2.52
C ILE A 437 20.76 -18.10 -3.93
N ALA A 438 20.20 -18.98 -4.78
CA ALA A 438 19.81 -18.62 -6.13
C ALA A 438 18.75 -17.50 -6.20
N ALA A 439 17.85 -17.42 -5.20
CA ALA A 439 16.90 -16.32 -5.09
C ALA A 439 17.57 -14.99 -4.69
N LEU A 440 18.51 -15.02 -3.74
CA LEU A 440 19.27 -13.85 -3.30
C LEU A 440 20.19 -13.32 -4.41
N ASP A 441 20.91 -14.20 -5.12
CA ASP A 441 21.71 -13.84 -6.31
C ASP A 441 20.86 -13.17 -7.39
N ALA A 442 19.68 -13.75 -7.69
CA ALA A 442 18.76 -13.20 -8.68
C ALA A 442 18.08 -11.87 -8.25
N VAL A 443 18.12 -11.53 -6.96
CA VAL A 443 17.73 -10.19 -6.45
C VAL A 443 18.94 -9.24 -6.48
N LEU A 444 20.12 -9.71 -6.09
CA LEU A 444 21.35 -8.92 -6.04
C LEU A 444 21.78 -8.46 -7.45
N ALA A 445 21.73 -9.34 -8.45
CA ALA A 445 22.00 -9.00 -9.85
C ALA A 445 21.05 -7.92 -10.39
N LYS A 446 19.75 -7.98 -10.03
CA LYS A 446 18.76 -6.93 -10.39
C LYS A 446 19.02 -5.62 -9.66
N LYS A 447 19.57 -5.66 -8.44
CA LYS A 447 19.98 -4.46 -7.71
C LYS A 447 21.24 -3.83 -8.30
N GLN A 448 22.20 -4.63 -8.76
CA GLN A 448 23.36 -4.15 -9.53
C GLN A 448 22.93 -3.47 -10.84
N GLU A 449 22.06 -4.10 -11.65
CA GLU A 449 21.49 -3.50 -12.87
C GLU A 449 20.76 -2.17 -12.56
N GLU A 450 20.01 -2.12 -11.44
CA GLU A 450 19.35 -0.91 -10.98
C GLU A 450 20.33 0.20 -10.58
N VAL A 451 21.40 -0.11 -9.84
CA VAL A 451 22.48 0.83 -9.47
C VAL A 451 23.16 1.40 -10.72
N GLU A 452 23.50 0.56 -11.70
CA GLU A 452 24.13 0.97 -12.96
C GLU A 452 23.21 1.87 -13.79
N ARG A 453 21.95 1.44 -13.98
CA ARG A 453 20.91 2.21 -14.69
C ARG A 453 20.62 3.57 -14.06
N LEU A 454 20.59 3.64 -12.72
CA LEU A 454 20.39 4.89 -11.98
C LEU A 454 21.61 5.81 -12.09
N THR A 455 22.82 5.26 -11.97
CA THR A 455 24.08 6.01 -12.17
C THR A 455 24.14 6.60 -13.58
N ALA A 456 23.88 5.81 -14.62
CA ALA A 456 23.89 6.29 -16.01
C ALA A 456 22.81 7.34 -16.31
N ARG A 457 21.64 7.29 -15.64
CA ARG A 457 20.64 8.38 -15.72
C ARG A 457 21.06 9.64 -14.94
N LEU A 458 21.87 9.52 -13.89
CA LEU A 458 22.40 10.66 -13.13
C LEU A 458 23.47 11.42 -13.94
N GLU A 459 24.40 10.71 -14.59
CA GLU A 459 25.40 11.33 -15.46
C GLU A 459 24.76 12.05 -16.66
N ALA A 460 23.67 11.50 -17.22
CA ALA A 460 22.91 12.14 -18.30
C ALA A 460 22.33 13.51 -17.91
N LEU A 461 21.99 13.74 -16.64
CA LEU A 461 21.55 15.05 -16.13
C LEU A 461 22.72 16.02 -15.94
N ARG A 462 23.86 15.55 -15.40
CA ARG A 462 25.07 16.37 -15.29
C ARG A 462 25.55 16.85 -16.67
N ALA A 463 25.57 15.95 -17.64
CA ALA A 463 25.91 16.27 -19.04
C ALA A 463 24.94 17.28 -19.69
N ALA A 464 23.72 17.45 -19.15
CA ALA A 464 22.75 18.45 -19.58
C ALA A 464 22.82 19.77 -18.78
N GLY A 465 23.90 20.00 -18.02
CA GLY A 465 24.11 21.22 -17.25
C GLY A 465 23.38 21.28 -15.90
N VAL A 466 22.82 20.16 -15.43
CA VAL A 466 22.24 20.07 -14.08
C VAL A 466 23.36 19.89 -13.07
N ILE A 467 24.04 21.00 -12.75
CA ILE A 467 25.15 21.01 -11.80
C ILE A 467 24.65 20.73 -10.39
N ALA A 468 25.01 19.55 -9.90
CA ALA A 468 25.63 19.34 -8.59
C ALA A 468 26.44 18.03 -8.72
N SER A 469 27.77 18.06 -8.56
CA SER A 469 28.53 16.81 -8.53
C SER A 469 28.28 16.06 -7.22
N LEU A 470 28.58 14.76 -7.20
CA LEU A 470 28.45 13.95 -5.98
C LEU A 470 29.41 14.40 -4.85
N ALA A 471 30.43 15.21 -5.19
CA ALA A 471 31.43 15.73 -4.26
C ALA A 471 31.12 17.15 -3.77
N GLU A 472 30.28 17.91 -4.49
CA GLU A 472 29.81 19.24 -4.08
C GLU A 472 28.49 19.15 -3.29
N ALA A 473 27.64 18.16 -3.60
CA ALA A 473 26.37 17.91 -2.92
C ALA A 473 26.53 17.29 -1.51
N GLN A 474 27.34 17.92 -0.64
CA GLN A 474 27.61 17.48 0.72
C GLN A 474 26.57 18.02 1.71
N GLY A 475 25.36 17.46 1.67
CA GLY A 475 24.35 17.75 2.69
C GLY A 475 23.02 17.01 2.48
N PRO A 476 22.17 16.90 3.52
CA PRO A 476 20.77 16.55 3.33
C PRO A 476 20.06 17.64 2.51
N SER A 477 18.95 17.29 1.87
CA SER A 477 18.16 18.23 1.06
C SER A 477 17.74 19.46 1.88
N VAL A 478 18.09 20.65 1.40
CA VAL A 478 17.75 21.92 2.07
C VAL A 478 16.34 22.34 1.67
N GLN A 479 15.54 22.72 2.66
CA GLN A 479 14.21 23.27 2.43
C GLN A 479 14.33 24.72 1.96
N VAL A 480 13.94 25.00 0.71
CA VAL A 480 14.02 26.34 0.10
C VAL A 480 12.92 27.27 0.63
N VAL A 481 11.76 26.71 0.99
CA VAL A 481 10.58 27.44 1.42
C VAL A 481 10.42 27.30 2.94
N PRO A 482 10.73 28.30 3.77
CA PRO A 482 10.76 28.14 5.23
C PRO A 482 9.42 27.69 5.84
N ASP A 483 9.46 26.89 6.90
CA ASP A 483 8.30 26.20 7.50
C ASP A 483 7.09 27.12 7.79
N ARG A 484 7.34 28.39 8.13
CA ARG A 484 6.31 29.43 8.32
C ARG A 484 5.33 29.57 7.15
N HIS A 485 5.76 29.29 5.91
CA HIS A 485 4.91 29.32 4.72
C HIS A 485 3.87 28.18 4.72
N PHE A 486 4.19 27.06 5.37
CA PHE A 486 3.32 25.89 5.45
C PHE A 486 2.39 25.91 6.66
N LEU A 487 2.46 26.91 7.53
CA LEU A 487 1.54 27.03 8.65
C LEU A 487 0.07 27.10 8.18
N LEU A 488 -0.79 26.45 8.95
CA LEU A 488 -2.24 26.65 8.91
C LEU A 488 -2.62 27.79 9.86
N PRO A 489 -3.72 28.52 9.58
CA PRO A 489 -4.20 29.61 10.43
C PRO A 489 -4.94 29.11 11.69
N GLU A 490 -4.78 27.83 12.06
CA GLU A 490 -5.49 27.18 13.16
C GLU A 490 -4.59 26.15 13.88
N PRO A 491 -4.93 25.72 15.09
CA PRO A 491 -4.18 24.69 15.81
C PRO A 491 -4.33 23.28 15.21
N LEU A 492 -3.45 22.38 15.65
CA LEU A 492 -3.36 20.99 15.18
C LEU A 492 -4.64 20.17 15.37
N GLY A 493 -5.36 20.34 16.48
CA GLY A 493 -6.63 19.66 16.75
C GLY A 493 -7.71 19.96 15.69
N PRO A 494 -8.13 21.23 15.53
CA PRO A 494 -9.07 21.64 14.48
C PRO A 494 -8.59 21.29 13.06
N ALA A 495 -7.29 21.49 12.77
CA ALA A 495 -6.69 21.13 11.49
C ALA A 495 -6.82 19.64 11.18
N PHE A 496 -6.54 18.77 12.17
CA PHE A 496 -6.72 17.32 12.09
C PHE A 496 -8.20 16.98 11.87
N VAL A 497 -9.12 17.48 12.69
CA VAL A 497 -10.56 17.18 12.60
C VAL A 497 -11.11 17.56 11.23
N ARG A 498 -10.77 18.74 10.70
CA ARG A 498 -11.15 19.15 9.34
C ARG A 498 -10.50 18.28 8.26
N CYS A 499 -9.24 17.86 8.44
CA CYS A 499 -8.56 16.97 7.49
C CYS A 499 -9.19 15.56 7.49
N ALA A 500 -9.54 15.01 8.65
CA ALA A 500 -10.22 13.74 8.81
C ALA A 500 -11.63 13.78 8.22
N ARG A 501 -12.43 14.83 8.54
CA ARG A 501 -13.72 15.11 7.89
C ARG A 501 -13.55 15.20 6.38
N ARG A 502 -12.57 15.98 5.87
CA ARG A 502 -12.28 16.04 4.43
C ARG A 502 -11.97 14.66 3.85
N GLN A 503 -11.14 13.82 4.48
CA GLN A 503 -10.85 12.48 3.95
C GLN A 503 -12.11 11.59 3.92
N ARG A 504 -12.90 11.58 5.00
CA ARG A 504 -14.20 10.86 5.09
C ARG A 504 -15.18 11.33 4.01
N ASP A 505 -15.44 12.63 3.96
CA ASP A 505 -16.40 13.23 3.03
C ASP A 505 -15.91 13.07 1.57
N THR A 506 -14.59 12.98 1.36
CA THR A 506 -14.00 12.69 0.05
C THR A 506 -14.11 11.22 -0.34
N ALA A 507 -14.08 10.28 0.61
CA ALA A 507 -14.44 8.88 0.37
C ALA A 507 -15.94 8.72 0.05
N LYS A 508 -16.82 9.45 0.75
CA LYS A 508 -18.27 9.57 0.45
C LYS A 508 -18.57 10.34 -0.87
N GLY A 509 -17.56 10.83 -1.60
CA GLY A 509 -17.73 11.59 -2.86
C GLY A 509 -18.28 13.02 -2.70
N GLN A 510 -18.27 13.56 -1.49
CA GLN A 510 -18.87 14.85 -1.08
C GLN A 510 -17.87 16.02 -0.88
N GLY A 511 -16.60 15.74 -0.52
CA GLY A 511 -15.54 16.74 -0.31
C GLY A 511 -15.09 17.49 -1.58
N GLY A 512 -14.23 18.53 -1.49
CA GLY A 512 -13.95 19.50 -2.60
C GLY A 512 -12.49 19.87 -2.94
N GLY A 513 -12.01 19.64 -4.19
CA GLY A 513 -10.73 20.18 -4.71
C GLY A 513 -10.00 19.33 -5.79
N SER A 514 -9.58 20.00 -6.88
CA SER A 514 -8.67 19.61 -7.99
C SER A 514 -8.71 18.16 -8.51
N LEU A 515 -9.26 17.95 -9.72
CA LEU A 515 -9.46 16.64 -10.33
C LEU A 515 -9.35 16.65 -11.86
N SER A 516 -8.52 15.78 -12.43
CA SER A 516 -8.45 15.56 -13.89
C SER A 516 -9.76 14.97 -14.48
N PRO A 517 -10.08 15.21 -15.77
CA PRO A 517 -11.33 14.75 -16.40
C PRO A 517 -11.53 13.24 -16.41
N ARG A 518 -10.52 12.44 -16.81
CA ARG A 518 -10.64 10.97 -16.93
C ARG A 518 -11.15 10.33 -15.63
N GLN A 519 -10.50 10.62 -14.52
CA GLN A 519 -10.89 10.04 -13.23
C GLN A 519 -12.15 10.72 -12.63
N ARG A 520 -12.63 11.88 -13.14
CA ARG A 520 -13.98 12.40 -12.82
C ARG A 520 -15.08 11.54 -13.45
N HIS A 521 -14.87 11.04 -14.67
CA HIS A 521 -15.78 10.09 -15.32
C HIS A 521 -15.82 8.75 -14.58
N ALA A 522 -14.66 8.21 -14.19
CA ALA A 522 -14.57 6.98 -13.41
C ALA A 522 -15.18 7.11 -11.99
N GLN A 523 -15.03 8.29 -11.35
CA GLN A 523 -15.59 8.52 -10.01
C GLN A 523 -17.11 8.68 -10.01
N ARG A 524 -17.70 9.38 -10.99
CA ARG A 524 -19.18 9.47 -11.13
C ARG A 524 -19.80 8.07 -11.14
N ARG A 525 -19.23 7.18 -11.95
CA ARG A 525 -19.63 5.76 -12.13
C ARG A 525 -19.59 4.88 -10.86
N ARG A 526 -19.00 5.38 -9.77
CA ARG A 526 -18.99 4.70 -8.46
C ARG A 526 -20.06 5.26 -7.53
N SER A 527 -20.20 6.59 -7.50
CA SER A 527 -21.22 7.28 -6.71
C SER A 527 -22.67 7.09 -7.22
N ASP A 528 -22.85 6.70 -8.48
CA ASP A 528 -24.15 6.37 -9.07
C ASP A 528 -24.44 4.85 -9.09
N GLY A 529 -23.57 4.04 -8.48
CA GLY A 529 -23.69 2.58 -8.44
C GLY A 529 -23.35 1.85 -9.74
N THR A 530 -22.92 2.53 -10.82
CA THR A 530 -22.72 1.92 -12.16
C THR A 530 -21.42 1.10 -12.34
N GLY A 531 -21.07 0.34 -11.30
CA GLY A 531 -20.13 -0.78 -11.34
C GLY A 531 -18.66 -0.44 -11.51
N PHE A 532 -17.88 -1.45 -11.89
CA PHE A 532 -16.46 -1.29 -12.21
C PHE A 532 -16.25 -1.20 -13.73
N PRO A 533 -15.77 -0.06 -14.27
CA PRO A 533 -15.53 0.09 -15.71
C PRO A 533 -14.58 -0.99 -16.23
N GLY A 534 -15.03 -1.77 -17.21
CA GLY A 534 -14.26 -2.86 -17.83
C GLY A 534 -14.37 -4.22 -17.13
N LEU A 535 -15.03 -4.29 -15.97
CA LEU A 535 -15.32 -5.53 -15.25
C LEU A 535 -16.84 -5.81 -15.33
N PHE A 536 -17.22 -6.44 -16.45
CA PHE A 536 -18.60 -6.82 -16.78
C PHE A 536 -18.66 -8.31 -17.13
N THR A 537 -19.84 -8.94 -16.99
CA THR A 537 -20.08 -10.30 -17.49
C THR A 537 -19.95 -10.39 -19.02
N PRO A 538 -19.70 -11.57 -19.60
CA PRO A 538 -19.58 -11.73 -21.05
C PRO A 538 -20.85 -11.40 -21.83
N ALA A 539 -22.02 -11.43 -21.16
CA ALA A 539 -23.27 -10.92 -21.71
C ALA A 539 -23.20 -9.41 -22.00
N GLY A 540 -22.41 -8.66 -21.19
CA GLY A 540 -22.01 -7.27 -21.41
C GLY A 540 -22.51 -6.24 -20.39
N HIS A 541 -23.41 -6.63 -19.48
CA HIS A 541 -24.34 -5.68 -18.84
C HIS A 541 -24.42 -5.73 -17.32
N GLU A 542 -23.79 -6.71 -16.68
CA GLU A 542 -23.83 -6.92 -15.23
C GLU A 542 -22.48 -6.58 -14.60
N SER A 543 -22.50 -5.92 -13.45
CA SER A 543 -21.33 -5.54 -12.65
C SER A 543 -21.76 -5.36 -11.19
N PHE A 544 -20.85 -4.98 -10.30
CA PHE A 544 -21.11 -4.82 -8.86
C PHE A 544 -20.49 -3.54 -8.31
N ALA A 545 -21.03 -3.03 -7.19
CA ALA A 545 -20.51 -1.86 -6.48
C ALA A 545 -20.26 -2.19 -5.00
N LEU A 546 -19.03 -1.96 -4.52
CA LEU A 546 -18.67 -2.11 -3.12
C LEU A 546 -19.01 -0.82 -2.34
N GLY A 547 -19.39 -0.94 -1.07
CA GLY A 547 -19.74 0.20 -0.21
C GLY A 547 -20.54 -0.19 1.02
N GLY A 548 -20.83 0.76 1.91
CA GLY A 548 -21.44 0.47 3.21
C GLY A 548 -22.80 -0.24 3.15
N ALA A 549 -23.60 0.03 2.12
CA ALA A 549 -24.89 -0.62 1.89
C ALA A 549 -24.79 -2.08 1.42
N ALA A 550 -23.70 -2.46 0.75
CA ALA A 550 -23.39 -3.85 0.43
C ALA A 550 -22.86 -4.58 1.67
N ARG A 551 -21.95 -3.93 2.41
CA ARG A 551 -21.32 -4.51 3.60
C ARG A 551 -22.31 -4.88 4.71
N LYS A 552 -23.44 -4.16 4.79
CA LYS A 552 -24.59 -4.48 5.68
C LYS A 552 -25.37 -5.76 5.30
N ARG A 553 -25.11 -6.37 4.14
CA ARG A 553 -25.72 -7.63 3.69
C ARG A 553 -24.80 -8.84 3.80
N LEU A 554 -23.59 -8.68 4.35
CA LEU A 554 -22.69 -9.79 4.59
C LEU A 554 -23.29 -10.78 5.59
N ASP A 555 -23.18 -12.07 5.28
CA ASP A 555 -23.59 -13.17 6.14
C ASP A 555 -22.87 -13.08 7.51
N PRO A 556 -23.59 -13.05 8.65
CA PRO A 556 -22.99 -13.09 9.98
C PRO A 556 -22.01 -14.26 10.18
N ALA A 557 -22.28 -15.44 9.60
CA ALA A 557 -21.37 -16.58 9.70
C ALA A 557 -20.04 -16.35 8.96
N LEU A 558 -20.06 -15.56 7.88
CA LEU A 558 -18.85 -15.13 7.17
C LEU A 558 -18.06 -14.08 8.00
N LEU A 559 -18.74 -13.21 8.74
CA LEU A 559 -18.10 -12.24 9.65
C LEU A 559 -17.46 -12.96 10.86
N GLU A 560 -18.14 -13.94 11.44
CA GLU A 560 -17.62 -14.80 12.50
C GLU A 560 -16.43 -15.63 12.00
N ARG A 561 -16.53 -16.22 10.80
CA ARG A 561 -15.41 -16.95 10.19
C ARG A 561 -14.17 -16.07 10.05
N ILE A 562 -14.32 -14.82 9.59
CA ILE A 562 -13.20 -13.87 9.52
C ILE A 562 -12.61 -13.61 10.92
N ALA A 563 -13.43 -13.45 11.96
CA ALA A 563 -12.95 -13.25 13.32
C ALA A 563 -12.15 -14.46 13.84
N THR A 564 -12.64 -15.69 13.64
CA THR A 564 -11.93 -16.93 14.05
C THR A 564 -10.60 -17.16 13.33
N LEU A 565 -10.39 -16.52 12.17
CA LEU A 565 -9.14 -16.53 11.42
C LEU A 565 -8.16 -15.40 11.83
N ASN A 566 -8.47 -14.61 12.87
CA ASN A 566 -7.65 -13.48 13.34
C ASN A 566 -7.55 -13.35 14.90
N PRO A 567 -7.41 -14.42 15.70
CA PRO A 567 -7.39 -14.32 17.17
C PRO A 567 -6.27 -13.46 17.76
N GLY A 568 -5.07 -13.41 17.17
CA GLY A 568 -3.99 -12.54 17.63
C GLY A 568 -4.26 -11.06 17.34
N ASP A 569 -4.69 -10.77 16.12
CA ASP A 569 -5.14 -9.45 15.67
C ASP A 569 -6.28 -8.92 16.57
N GLN A 570 -7.18 -9.80 17.00
CA GLN A 570 -8.28 -9.52 17.92
C GLN A 570 -7.78 -9.16 19.33
N LEU A 571 -6.81 -9.89 19.87
CA LEU A 571 -6.16 -9.61 21.15
C LEU A 571 -5.45 -8.24 21.12
N LEU A 572 -4.71 -7.95 20.05
CA LEU A 572 -4.02 -6.67 19.88
C LEU A 572 -4.99 -5.50 19.81
N TRP A 573 -6.08 -5.66 19.05
CA TRP A 573 -7.12 -4.65 18.95
C TRP A 573 -7.81 -4.39 20.29
N SER A 574 -8.18 -5.42 21.06
CA SER A 574 -8.79 -5.20 22.39
C SER A 574 -7.82 -4.54 23.37
N VAL A 575 -6.55 -4.97 23.42
CA VAL A 575 -5.52 -4.34 24.28
C VAL A 575 -5.35 -2.85 23.98
N ALA A 576 -5.32 -2.44 22.71
CA ALA A 576 -5.25 -1.02 22.36
C ALA A 576 -6.57 -0.28 22.62
N ARG A 577 -7.72 -0.89 22.29
CA ARG A 577 -9.06 -0.32 22.51
C ARG A 577 -9.28 0.00 23.98
N ASP A 578 -8.98 -0.96 24.86
CA ASP A 578 -9.27 -0.90 26.28
C ASP A 578 -8.31 0.07 27.00
N ARG A 579 -7.09 0.25 26.48
CA ARG A 579 -6.17 1.32 26.93
C ARG A 579 -6.65 2.73 26.61
N LEU A 580 -7.26 2.95 25.45
CA LEU A 580 -7.83 4.27 25.11
C LEU A 580 -8.99 4.62 26.04
N LEU A 581 -9.88 3.65 26.29
CA LEU A 581 -10.99 3.77 27.23
C LEU A 581 -10.50 4.03 28.66
N ALA A 582 -9.52 3.25 29.13
CA ALA A 582 -8.95 3.42 30.48
C ALA A 582 -8.18 4.75 30.68
N ARG A 583 -7.68 5.37 29.61
CA ARG A 583 -7.06 6.71 29.64
C ARG A 583 -8.07 7.86 29.64
N GLY A 584 -9.36 7.60 29.40
CA GLY A 584 -10.38 8.65 29.25
C GLY A 584 -10.16 9.57 28.05
N ALA A 585 -9.38 9.13 27.05
CA ALA A 585 -9.05 9.93 25.88
C ALA A 585 -10.28 10.09 24.96
N GLY A 586 -10.40 11.25 24.31
CA GLY A 586 -11.58 11.63 23.50
C GLY A 586 -12.40 12.78 24.08
N GLN A 587 -11.88 13.52 25.07
CA GLN A 587 -12.55 14.68 25.66
C GLN A 587 -12.09 16.03 25.07
N ARG A 588 -11.02 16.06 24.27
CA ARG A 588 -10.45 17.30 23.68
C ARG A 588 -10.82 17.48 22.21
N LEU A 589 -11.18 16.41 21.50
CA LEU A 589 -11.61 16.46 20.10
C LEU A 589 -13.07 15.98 19.93
N PRO A 590 -13.92 16.66 19.15
CA PRO A 590 -15.36 16.36 19.08
C PRO A 590 -15.69 15.05 18.33
N ASP A 591 -16.49 14.21 18.98
CA ASP A 591 -16.77 12.80 18.62
C ASP A 591 -17.59 12.57 17.32
N GLU A 592 -18.14 13.63 16.69
CA GLU A 592 -19.07 13.60 15.54
C GLU A 592 -18.58 12.82 14.28
N VAL A 593 -17.36 12.34 14.30
CA VAL A 593 -16.68 11.68 13.17
C VAL A 593 -16.46 10.18 13.41
N ALA A 594 -16.53 9.69 14.66
CA ALA A 594 -16.19 8.32 15.01
C ALA A 594 -17.17 7.28 14.40
N GLN A 595 -18.48 7.42 14.65
CA GLN A 595 -19.46 6.36 14.40
C GLN A 595 -19.74 6.07 12.91
N GLU A 596 -19.57 7.05 12.00
CA GLU A 596 -19.77 6.83 10.56
C GLU A 596 -18.49 6.48 9.77
N ALA A 597 -17.28 6.73 10.32
CA ALA A 597 -16.02 6.50 9.59
C ALA A 597 -15.72 5.00 9.34
N LEU A 598 -16.44 4.10 10.03
CA LEU A 598 -16.27 2.64 10.02
C LEU A 598 -16.52 1.98 8.65
N LEU A 599 -17.35 2.59 7.80
CA LEU A 599 -17.89 1.95 6.60
C LEU A 599 -17.06 2.18 5.32
N GLU A 600 -16.53 3.38 5.07
CA GLU A 600 -16.08 3.77 3.72
C GLU A 600 -14.70 4.46 3.71
N THR A 601 -13.67 3.70 3.35
CA THR A 601 -12.30 4.20 3.07
C THR A 601 -11.81 3.79 1.68
N GLY A 602 -12.65 4.06 0.67
CA GLY A 602 -12.27 4.05 -0.74
C GLY A 602 -11.32 5.20 -1.11
N PRO A 603 -10.68 5.17 -2.29
CA PRO A 603 -9.65 6.14 -2.67
C PRO A 603 -10.18 7.56 -2.89
N VAL A 604 -9.41 8.53 -2.39
CA VAL A 604 -9.72 9.97 -2.30
C VAL A 604 -9.79 10.69 -3.65
N ARG A 605 -10.88 11.42 -3.93
CA ARG A 605 -11.01 12.44 -4.99
C ARG A 605 -12.10 13.49 -4.68
N SER A 606 -11.79 14.79 -4.72
CA SER A 606 -12.63 15.87 -4.17
C SER A 606 -13.18 16.89 -5.21
N ARG A 607 -14.45 17.33 -5.12
CA ARG A 607 -15.22 18.30 -5.98
C ARG A 607 -14.54 19.69 -6.20
N ARG A 608 -15.00 20.91 -5.86
CA ARG A 608 -16.21 21.61 -5.34
C ARG A 608 -16.37 22.86 -6.26
N GLN A 609 -17.51 23.51 -6.45
CA GLN A 609 -18.92 23.17 -6.20
C GLN A 609 -19.78 23.93 -7.22
N LEU A 610 -20.99 23.46 -7.53
CA LEU A 610 -21.98 24.29 -8.23
C LEU A 610 -22.66 25.23 -7.22
N ALA A 611 -22.87 26.48 -7.63
CA ALA A 611 -24.13 27.17 -7.38
C ALA A 611 -24.97 27.04 -8.66
N SER A 612 -26.28 26.87 -8.53
CA SER A 612 -27.22 26.76 -9.63
C SER A 612 -28.13 27.99 -9.66
N ASP A 613 -28.27 28.62 -10.82
CA ASP A 613 -29.52 28.66 -11.58
C ASP A 613 -29.27 29.29 -12.96
N PRO A 614 -30.01 28.84 -14.00
CA PRO A 614 -31.12 29.66 -14.48
C PRO A 614 -32.37 28.83 -14.90
N GLY A 615 -33.58 29.31 -14.59
CA GLY A 615 -34.80 28.48 -14.74
C GLY A 615 -36.16 29.17 -14.85
N ALA A 616 -36.28 30.20 -15.70
CA ALA A 616 -37.54 30.77 -16.23
C ALA A 616 -38.47 31.58 -15.29
N GLY A 617 -38.61 32.87 -15.63
CA GLY A 617 -39.70 33.76 -15.22
C GLY A 617 -39.71 35.00 -16.11
N ARG A 618 -40.79 35.27 -16.85
CA ARG A 618 -40.95 36.51 -17.63
C ARG A 618 -41.68 37.55 -16.78
N GLY A 619 -41.16 38.76 -16.69
CA GLY A 619 -41.85 39.89 -16.08
C GLY A 619 -40.93 41.09 -15.98
N ALA A 620 -41.21 42.14 -16.75
CA ALA A 620 -40.57 43.44 -16.63
C ALA A 620 -41.65 44.46 -16.26
N ALA A 621 -41.49 45.10 -15.10
CA ALA A 621 -42.12 46.36 -14.70
C ALA A 621 -41.41 46.86 -13.43
N GLU A 622 -41.17 48.16 -13.34
CA GLU A 622 -40.70 48.82 -12.11
C GLU A 622 -41.89 49.21 -11.22
N HIS A 623 -41.71 49.25 -9.90
CA HIS A 623 -41.98 50.44 -9.07
C HIS A 623 -41.77 50.20 -7.55
N HIS A 624 -40.92 51.06 -6.97
CA HIS A 624 -41.00 51.80 -5.70
C HIS A 624 -41.55 51.22 -4.37
N HIS A 625 -40.97 51.78 -3.30
CA HIS A 625 -41.40 51.87 -1.89
C HIS A 625 -41.22 50.64 -0.99
N ASP A 626 -40.78 50.78 0.28
CA ASP A 626 -39.88 51.79 0.87
C ASP A 626 -39.29 51.29 2.20
N GLU A 627 -38.22 51.98 2.63
CA GLU A 627 -37.58 52.05 3.96
C GLU A 627 -38.21 51.30 5.16
N LEU A 628 -37.44 50.36 5.76
CA LEU A 628 -36.70 50.57 7.02
C LEU A 628 -35.76 49.39 7.37
#